data_AF-A0A7J6X0I7-F1
#
_entry.id   AF-A0A7J6X0I7-F1
#
_cell.length_a   1.000
_cell.length_b   1.000
_cell.length_c   1.000
_cell.angle_alpha   90.00
_cell.angle_beta   90.00
_cell.angle_gamma   90.00
#
_symmetry.space_group_name_H-M   'P 1'
#
loop_
_entity.id
_entity.type
_entity.pdbx_description
1 polymer ?
#
loop_
_entity_poly.entity_id
_entity_poly.type
_entity_poly.pdbx_seq_one_letter_code
_entity_poly.pdbx_strand_id
1 'polypeptide(L)'
;MATVMQKIKDIEDEMARTQKNKATAHHLGLLKAKLAKLRRDLLAPPTKGGGGGAGEGFDVTKSGDSRVGLVGFPSVGKSTLLNKLTGTFSE
;
A
#
# COMPACT_ATOMS: atom_id res chain seq x y z
N MET A 1 4.05 -4.95 -24.94
CA MET A 1 3.24 -4.01 -24.11
C MET A 1 3.90 -3.90 -22.74
N ALA A 2 4.30 -2.70 -22.31
CA ALA A 2 4.94 -2.53 -21.00
C ALA A 2 3.96 -2.90 -19.87
N THR A 3 4.42 -3.75 -18.94
CA THR A 3 3.64 -4.18 -17.77
C THR A 3 3.31 -3.00 -16.86
N VAL A 4 2.22 -3.07 -16.09
CA VAL A 4 1.79 -2.01 -15.17
C VAL A 4 2.91 -1.62 -14.19
N MET A 5 3.68 -2.60 -13.74
CA MET A 5 4.85 -2.40 -12.86
C MET A 5 5.95 -1.57 -13.53
N GLN A 6 6.23 -1.82 -14.81
CA GLN A 6 7.22 -1.05 -15.56
C GLN A 6 6.80 0.42 -15.67
N LYS A 7 5.52 0.67 -15.97
CA LYS A 7 4.96 2.04 -16.06
C LYS A 7 5.05 2.80 -14.73
N ILE A 8 4.89 2.11 -13.61
CA ILE A 8 5.04 2.72 -12.28
C ILE A 8 6.50 3.11 -12.06
N LYS A 9 7.43 2.21 -12.34
CA LYS A 9 8.86 2.46 -12.18
C LYS A 9 9.34 3.61 -13.06
N ASP A 10 8.90 3.66 -14.31
CA ASP A 10 9.28 4.74 -15.24
C ASP A 10 8.79 6.12 -14.72
N ILE A 11 7.58 6.19 -14.16
CA ILE A 11 7.06 7.43 -13.55
C ILE A 11 7.83 7.80 -12.27
N GLU A 12 8.19 6.83 -11.44
CA GLU A 12 8.98 7.07 -10.22
C GLU A 12 10.39 7.58 -10.56
N ASP A 13 11.04 7.01 -11.57
CA ASP A 13 12.34 7.44 -12.07
C ASP A 13 12.28 8.85 -12.68
N GLU A 14 11.22 9.18 -13.42
CA GLU A 14 10.99 10.51 -13.99
C GLU A 14 10.74 11.56 -12.89
N MET A 15 9.95 11.21 -11.87
CA MET A 15 9.71 12.06 -10.70
C MET A 15 10.98 12.30 -9.89
N ALA A 16 11.85 11.30 -9.76
CA ALA A 16 13.11 11.41 -9.03
C ALA A 16 14.13 12.34 -9.72
N ARG A 17 14.15 12.36 -11.06
CA ARG A 17 15.07 13.22 -11.84
C ARG A 17 14.57 14.65 -12.00
N THR A 18 13.26 14.89 -11.86
CA THR A 18 12.67 16.20 -12.12
C THR A 18 12.72 17.10 -10.89
N GLN A 19 13.45 18.22 -10.98
CA GLN A 19 13.44 19.25 -9.93
C GLN A 19 12.06 19.94 -9.86
N LYS A 20 11.53 20.12 -8.65
CA LYS A 20 10.27 20.83 -8.43
C LYS A 20 10.45 22.34 -8.54
N ASN A 21 9.90 22.95 -9.58
CA ASN A 21 9.89 24.39 -9.81
C ASN A 21 8.58 24.84 -10.48
N LYS A 22 8.40 26.14 -10.75
CA LYS A 22 7.16 26.70 -11.33
C LYS A 22 6.84 26.11 -12.72
N ALA A 23 7.85 25.77 -13.51
CA ALA A 23 7.66 25.19 -14.84
C ALA A 23 7.29 23.70 -14.80
N THR A 24 7.80 22.95 -13.81
CA THR A 24 7.60 21.49 -13.71
C THR A 24 6.46 21.09 -12.76
N ALA A 25 5.91 22.01 -11.97
CA ALA A 25 4.87 21.74 -10.98
C ALA A 25 3.60 21.10 -11.60
N HIS A 26 3.16 21.58 -12.75
CA HIS A 26 2.00 21.03 -13.45
C HIS A 26 2.26 19.59 -13.91
N HIS A 27 3.43 19.34 -14.51
CA HIS A 27 3.85 18.01 -14.98
C HIS A 27 3.98 17.01 -13.83
N LEU A 28 4.62 17.40 -12.72
CA LEU A 28 4.72 16.59 -11.50
C LEU A 28 3.34 16.25 -10.93
N GLY A 29 2.38 17.18 -11.02
CA GLY A 29 0.98 16.95 -10.65
C GLY A 29 0.33 15.85 -11.50
N LEU A 30 0.52 15.89 -12.82
CA LEU A 30 0.03 14.87 -13.74
C LEU A 30 0.69 13.50 -13.50
N LEU A 31 2.00 13.46 -13.28
CA LEU A 31 2.73 12.21 -12.98
C LEU A 31 2.22 11.57 -11.69
N LYS A 32 1.98 12.38 -10.64
CA LYS A 32 1.42 11.89 -9.38
C LYS A 32 0.00 11.34 -9.55
N ALA A 33 -0.83 11.97 -10.36
CA ALA A 33 -2.17 11.49 -10.68
C ALA A 33 -2.13 10.15 -11.45
N LYS A 34 -1.24 10.02 -12.43
CA LYS A 34 -1.02 8.77 -13.18
C LYS A 34 -0.55 7.64 -12.27
N LEU A 35 0.42 7.90 -11.39
CA LEU A 35 0.93 6.93 -10.41
C LEU A 35 -0.19 6.46 -9.46
N ALA A 36 -1.03 7.38 -8.97
CA ALA A 36 -2.16 7.02 -8.11
C ALA A 36 -3.18 6.12 -8.83
N LYS A 37 -3.47 6.38 -10.11
CA LYS A 37 -4.35 5.54 -10.92
C LYS A 37 -3.78 4.13 -11.10
N LEU A 38 -2.52 4.02 -11.50
CA LEU A 38 -1.85 2.73 -11.70
C LEU A 38 -1.73 1.91 -10.41
N ARG A 39 -1.48 2.56 -9.26
CA ARG A 39 -1.48 1.88 -7.95
C ARG A 39 -2.87 1.38 -7.56
N ARG A 40 -3.93 2.14 -7.84
CA ARG A 40 -5.32 1.70 -7.61
C ARG A 40 -5.67 0.49 -8.48
N ASP A 41 -5.28 0.51 -9.75
CA ASP A 41 -5.54 -0.58 -10.69
C ASP A 41 -4.82 -1.89 -10.27
N LEU A 42 -3.72 -1.81 -9.50
CA LEU A 42 -3.06 -2.99 -8.91
C LEU A 42 -3.75 -3.53 -7.65
N LEU A 43 -4.35 -2.64 -6.85
CA LEU A 43 -5.00 -2.98 -5.57
C LEU A 43 -6.45 -3.45 -5.75
N ALA A 44 -7.14 -2.93 -6.77
CA ALA A 44 -8.50 -3.32 -7.06
C ALA A 44 -8.51 -4.52 -8.03
N PRO A 45 -9.06 -5.70 -7.64
CA PRO A 45 -9.56 -6.62 -8.67
C PRO A 45 -10.60 -5.86 -9.52
N PRO A 46 -10.83 -6.25 -10.79
CA PRO A 46 -11.77 -5.55 -11.66
C PRO A 46 -13.22 -5.78 -11.18
N THR A 47 -13.62 -5.12 -10.10
CA THR A 47 -14.99 -5.13 -9.59
C THR A 47 -15.79 -4.10 -10.37
N LYS A 48 -16.06 -4.43 -11.64
CA LYS A 48 -17.36 -4.10 -12.22
C LYS A 48 -18.40 -4.96 -11.50
N GLY A 49 -18.97 -4.46 -10.42
CA GLY A 49 -20.03 -5.17 -9.70
C GLY A 49 -20.17 -4.64 -8.28
N GLY A 50 -21.31 -4.01 -8.00
CA GLY A 50 -21.65 -3.56 -6.67
C GLY A 50 -21.82 -4.70 -5.67
N GLY A 51 -21.90 -4.33 -4.39
CA GLY A 51 -22.13 -5.24 -3.28
C GLY A 51 -20.87 -5.43 -2.44
N GLY A 52 -21.01 -5.21 -1.14
CA GLY A 52 -19.91 -5.17 -0.18
C GLY A 52 -19.08 -6.46 -0.15
N GLY A 53 -17.78 -6.28 0.10
CA GLY A 53 -16.83 -7.38 0.26
C GLY A 53 -15.43 -6.96 -0.12
N ALA A 54 -14.79 -6.11 0.69
CA ALA A 54 -13.41 -5.73 0.49
C ALA A 54 -12.47 -6.89 0.90
N GLY A 55 -11.95 -7.61 -0.10
CA GLY A 55 -10.64 -8.26 -0.08
C GLY A 55 -10.53 -9.67 0.50
N GLU A 56 -10.04 -10.62 -0.32
CA GLU A 56 -9.37 -11.83 0.18
C GLU A 56 -8.05 -11.43 0.85
N GLY A 57 -8.06 -11.26 2.18
CA GLY A 57 -6.84 -11.04 2.97
C GLY A 57 -7.14 -10.50 4.36
N PHE A 58 -7.23 -11.41 5.34
CA PHE A 58 -7.42 -11.11 6.77
C PHE A 58 -8.75 -10.44 7.15
N ASP A 59 -9.88 -10.92 6.64
CA ASP A 59 -11.16 -10.65 7.32
C ASP A 59 -11.26 -11.54 8.56
N VAL A 60 -10.50 -11.18 9.60
CA VAL A 60 -10.66 -11.74 10.94
C VAL A 60 -11.98 -11.22 11.47
N THR A 61 -12.83 -12.13 11.95
CA THR A 61 -14.14 -11.82 12.54
C THR A 61 -14.02 -10.67 13.54
N LYS A 62 -14.93 -9.71 13.47
CA LYS A 62 -14.94 -8.51 14.32
C LYS A 62 -15.09 -8.91 15.80
N SER A 63 -13.98 -9.08 16.50
CA SER A 63 -13.94 -9.14 17.97
C SER A 63 -13.11 -7.97 18.51
N GLY A 64 -13.66 -7.23 19.46
CA GLY A 64 -13.01 -6.10 20.15
C GLY A 64 -13.22 -4.70 19.55
N ASP A 65 -12.75 -3.69 20.27
CA ASP A 65 -12.97 -2.27 19.98
C ASP A 65 -11.96 -1.65 18.99
N SER A 66 -10.80 -2.28 18.78
CA SER A 66 -9.72 -1.73 17.95
C SER A 66 -8.83 -2.81 17.34
N ARG A 67 -8.27 -2.53 16.15
CA ARG A 67 -7.33 -3.39 15.43
C ARG A 67 -5.97 -2.71 15.32
N VAL A 68 -4.91 -3.40 15.70
CA VAL A 68 -3.53 -2.89 15.66
C VAL A 68 -2.66 -3.83 14.83
N GLY A 69 -2.00 -3.31 13.79
CA GLY A 69 -1.06 -4.07 12.96
C GLY A 69 0.39 -3.68 13.26
N LEU A 70 1.26 -4.68 13.45
CA LEU A 70 2.70 -4.48 13.70
C LEU A 70 3.50 -4.67 12.41
N VAL A 71 4.06 -3.60 11.84
CA VAL A 71 4.87 -3.63 10.61
C VAL A 71 6.34 -3.35 10.94
N GLY A 72 7.25 -4.15 10.39
CA GLY A 72 8.69 -3.93 10.53
C GLY A 72 9.52 -5.07 9.95
N PHE A 73 10.84 -4.95 9.98
CA PHE A 73 11.79 -5.98 9.51
C PHE A 73 11.81 -7.21 10.44
N PRO A 74 12.30 -8.38 9.99
CA PRO A 74 12.54 -9.52 10.89
C PRO A 74 13.56 -9.14 11.98
N SER A 75 13.52 -9.83 13.12
CA SER A 75 14.46 -9.68 14.25
C SER A 75 14.45 -8.33 15.00
N VAL A 76 13.51 -7.42 14.72
CA VAL A 76 13.32 -6.17 15.50
C VAL A 76 12.49 -6.36 16.79
N GLY A 77 12.19 -7.61 17.15
CA GLY A 77 11.42 -7.94 18.35
C GLY A 77 9.90 -7.81 18.23
N LYS A 78 9.33 -7.76 17.02
CA LYS A 78 7.85 -7.66 16.82
C LYS A 78 7.09 -8.78 17.54
N SER A 79 7.54 -10.03 17.42
CA SER A 79 6.91 -11.18 18.09
C SER A 79 7.07 -11.10 19.61
N THR A 80 8.24 -10.67 20.10
CA THR A 80 8.47 -10.44 21.53
C THR A 80 7.55 -9.36 22.10
N LEU A 81 7.29 -8.29 21.33
CA LEU A 81 6.37 -7.23 21.71
C LEU A 81 4.92 -7.73 21.70
N LEU A 82 4.51 -8.47 20.67
CA LEU A 82 3.18 -9.06 20.57
C LEU A 82 2.90 -9.99 21.76
N ASN A 83 3.81 -10.92 22.05
CA ASN A 83 3.66 -11.88 23.15
C ASN A 83 3.57 -11.20 24.53
N LYS A 84 4.32 -10.10 24.73
CA LYS A 84 4.24 -9.31 25.97
C LYS A 84 2.92 -8.55 26.10
N LEU A 85 2.38 -8.03 24.99
CA LEU A 85 1.13 -7.25 24.99
C LEU A 85 -0.11 -8.14 25.11
N THR A 86 -0.11 -9.33 24.51
CA THR A 86 -1.24 -10.26 24.55
C THR A 86 -1.17 -11.23 25.73
N GLY A 87 -0.03 -11.30 26.44
CA GLY A 87 0.17 -12.24 27.55
C GLY A 87 0.22 -13.70 27.11
N THR A 88 0.15 -13.96 25.81
CA THR A 88 0.22 -15.29 25.20
C THR A 88 1.61 -15.50 24.64
N PHE A 89 2.36 -16.44 25.21
CA PHE A 89 3.58 -16.93 24.57
C PHE A 89 3.21 -17.89 23.45
N SER A 90 3.49 -17.51 22.20
CA SER A 90 3.57 -18.49 21.11
C SER A 90 4.82 -19.33 21.31
N GLU A 91 4.61 -20.64 21.50
CA GLU A 91 5.62 -21.69 21.29
C GLU A 91 5.89 -21.90 19.79
#